data_AF-A0ABD5S3I3-F1
#
_entry.id   AF-A0ABD5S3I3-F1
#
_cell.length_a   1.000
_cell.length_b   1.000
_cell.length_c   1.000
_cell.angle_alpha   90.00
_cell.angle_beta   90.00
_cell.angle_gamma   90.00
#
_symmetry.space_group_name_H-M   'P 1'
#
loop_
_entity.id
_entity.type
_entity.pdbx_description
1 polymer ?
#
loop_
_entity_poly.entity_id
_entity_poly.type
_entity_poly.pdbx_seq_one_letter_code
_entity_poly.pdbx_strand_id
1 'polypeptide(L)' 'ESALAALRDAARGDANLLPPIVGAVKAYATVGEICDVLRDEFGEYQPGAAL' A
#
# COMPACT_ATOMS: atom_id res chain seq x y z
N GLU A 1 -6.46 9.41 12.48
CA GLU A 1 -5.48 8.87 11.50
C GLU A 1 -6.20 8.60 10.19
N SER A 2 -5.60 8.87 9.04
CA SER A 2 -6.22 8.51 7.75
C SER A 2 -6.07 7.01 7.53
N ALA A 3 -7.05 6.37 6.87
CA ALA A 3 -6.99 4.93 6.61
C ALA A 3 -5.75 4.50 5.80
N LEU A 4 -5.22 5.41 4.96
CA LEU A 4 -3.96 5.22 4.22
C LEU A 4 -2.71 5.30 5.11
N ALA A 5 -2.75 6.04 6.22
CA ALA A 5 -1.63 6.08 7.18
C ALA A 5 -1.46 4.72 7.88
N ALA A 6 -2.56 4.11 8.31
CA ALA A 6 -2.54 2.76 8.89
C ALA A 6 -2.01 1.70 7.90
N LEU A 7 -2.33 1.85 6.60
CA LEU A 7 -1.77 1.00 5.56
C LEU A 7 -0.26 1.21 5.41
N ARG A 8 0.20 2.47 5.43
CA ARG A 8 1.62 2.81 5.34
C ARG A 8 2.41 2.22 6.50
N ASP A 9 1.90 2.32 7.73
CA ASP A 9 2.57 1.78 8.90
C ASP A 9 2.62 0.25 8.88
N ALA A 10 1.55 -0.41 8.41
CA ALA A 10 1.54 -1.85 8.21
C ALA A 10 2.55 -2.29 7.12
N ALA A 11 2.70 -1.51 6.04
CA ALA A 11 3.66 -1.76 4.97
C ALA A 11 5.12 -1.60 5.40
N ARG A 12 5.40 -0.74 6.38
CA ARG A 12 6.76 -0.60 6.96
C ARG A 12 7.18 -1.77 7.84
N GLY A 13 6.21 -2.49 8.39
CA GLY A 13 6.43 -3.65 9.24
C GLY A 13 6.25 -4.97 8.51
N ASP A 14 5.94 -6.00 9.28
CA ASP A 14 5.60 -7.35 8.83
C ASP A 14 4.10 -7.68 9.06
N ALA A 15 3.30 -6.66 9.36
CA ALA A 15 1.89 -6.81 9.66
C ALA A 15 1.10 -7.23 8.42
N ASN A 16 -0.03 -7.91 8.65
CA ASN A 16 -0.93 -8.27 7.56
C ASN A 16 -1.56 -7.00 6.95
N LEU A 17 -1.42 -6.83 5.63
CA LEU A 17 -1.92 -5.67 4.88
C LEU A 17 -3.43 -5.73 4.59
N LEU A 18 -4.07 -6.90 4.68
CA LEU A 18 -5.49 -7.04 4.35
C LEU A 18 -6.41 -6.18 5.24
N PRO A 19 -6.27 -6.20 6.58
CA PRO A 19 -7.07 -5.35 7.46
C PRO A 19 -7.01 -3.84 7.14
N PRO A 20 -5.83 -3.20 6.98
CA PRO A 20 -5.77 -1.79 6.63
C PRO A 20 -6.23 -1.49 5.20
N ILE A 21 -6.05 -2.40 4.23
CA ILE A 21 -6.61 -2.26 2.88
C ILE A 21 -8.15 -2.21 2.93
N VAL A 22 -8.78 -3.11 3.68
CA VAL A 22 -10.24 -3.08 3.87
C VAL A 22 -10.68 -1.78 4.56
N GLY A 23 -9.90 -1.30 5.52
CA GLY A 23 -10.11 0.01 6.15
C GLY A 23 -10.07 1.16 5.15
N ALA A 24 -9.09 1.17 4.25
CA ALA A 24 -8.95 2.17 3.19
C ALA A 24 -10.13 2.14 2.22
N VAL A 25 -10.54 0.97 1.74
CA VAL A 25 -11.71 0.81 0.86
C VAL A 25 -13.00 1.27 1.53
N LYS A 26 -13.20 0.96 2.82
CA LYS A 26 -14.35 1.45 3.60
C LYS A 26 -14.34 2.96 3.79
N ALA A 27 -13.17 3.58 3.78
CA ALA A 27 -12.99 5.04 3.80
C ALA A 27 -13.10 5.68 2.41
N TYR A 28 -13.56 4.93 1.40
CA TYR A 28 -13.66 5.36 0.00
C TYR A 28 -12.32 5.72 -0.65
N ALA A 29 -11.20 5.19 -0.12
CA ALA A 29 -9.93 5.27 -0.83
C ALA A 29 -10.02 4.46 -2.12
N THR A 30 -9.47 5.03 -3.18
CA THR A 30 -9.37 4.42 -4.49
C THR A 30 -8.26 3.37 -4.53
N VAL A 31 -8.34 2.49 -5.53
CA VAL A 31 -7.27 1.52 -5.79
C VAL A 31 -5.94 2.23 -6.08
N GLY A 32 -5.98 3.37 -6.78
CA GLY A 32 -4.81 4.19 -7.07
C GLY A 32 -4.11 4.65 -5.79
N GLU A 33 -4.85 5.28 -4.86
CA GLU A 33 -4.29 5.76 -3.59
C GLU A 33 -3.70 4.63 -2.72
N ILE A 34 -4.35 3.46 -2.72
CA ILE A 34 -3.84 2.27 -2.02
C ILE A 34 -2.54 1.78 -2.68
N CYS A 35 -2.51 1.68 -4.02
CA CYS A 35 -1.33 1.28 -4.77
C CYS A 35 -0.17 2.28 -4.62
N ASP A 36 -0.45 3.58 -4.54
CA ASP A 36 0.57 4.62 -4.36
C ASP A 36 1.26 4.49 -3.00
N VAL A 37 0.50 4.23 -1.92
CA VAL A 37 1.09 3.94 -0.61
C VAL A 37 2.01 2.72 -0.65
N LEU A 38 1.58 1.64 -1.31
CA LEU A 38 2.39 0.42 -1.42
C LEU A 38 3.63 0.65 -2.30
N ARG A 39 3.51 1.45 -3.36
CA ARG A 39 4.60 1.84 -4.26
C ARG A 39 5.64 2.70 -3.55
N ASP A 40 5.22 3.61 -2.69
CA ASP A 40 6.12 4.45 -1.89
C ASP A 40 6.98 3.62 -0.93
N GLU A 41 6.41 2.60 -0.28
CA GLU A 41 7.11 1.83 0.75
C GLU A 41 7.84 0.60 0.18
N PHE A 42 7.32 -0.05 -0.85
CA PHE A 42 7.93 -1.24 -1.46
C PHE A 42 8.67 -0.97 -2.78
N GLY A 43 8.44 0.18 -3.40
CA GLY A 43 8.92 0.46 -4.74
C GLY A 43 8.08 -0.24 -5.82
N GLU A 44 8.63 -0.26 -7.02
CA GLU A 44 8.02 -0.90 -8.18
C GLU A 44 8.86 -2.07 -8.67
N TYR A 45 8.19 -3.09 -9.17
CA TYR A 45 8.87 -4.13 -9.91
C TYR A 45 9.46 -3.55 -11.21
N GLN A 46 10.79 -3.62 -11.33
CA GLN A 46 11.49 -3.31 -12.57
C GLN A 46 11.88 -4.63 -13.25
N PRO A 47 11.27 -4.98 -14.39
CA PRO A 47 11.74 -6.13 -15.17
C PRO A 47 13.19 -5.86 -15.56
N GLY A 48 14.10 -6.76 -15.13
CA GLY A 48 15.52 -6.61 -15.39
C GLY A 48 15.74 -6.38 -16.88
N ALA A 49 16.47 -5.32 -17.23
CA ALA A 49 16.84 -5.04 -18.61
C ALA A 49 17.40 -6.33 -19.22
N ALA A 50 16.66 -6.89 -20.17
CA ALA A 50 17.13 -8.05 -20.91
C ALA A 50 18.45 -7.63 -21.56
N LEU A 51 19.55 -8.28 -21.12
CA LEU A 51 20.84 -8.21 -21.78
C LEU A 51 20.72 -8.75 -23.21
#